data_AF-A0A5D3KE24-F1
#
_entry.id   AF-A0A5D3KE24-F1
#
_cell.length_a   1.000
_cell.length_b   1.000
_cell.length_c   1.000
_cell.angle_alpha   90.00
_cell.angle_beta   90.00
_cell.angle_gamma   90.00
#
_symmetry.space_group_name_H-M   'P 1'
#
loop_
_entity.id
_entity.type
_entity.pdbx_description
1 polymer ?
#
loop_
_entity_poly.entity_id
_entity_poly.type
_entity_poly.pdbx_seq_one_letter_code
_entity_poly.pdbx_strand_id
1 'polypeptide(L)'
;MDQFFERAIANVIRHGDTDIFPFPIENHIFFDKKAQCLDLLREIHRDFDGNLNRYPPAHDAALAPVNYTGFRWATQMDPLWNLYFLALVLSISDAIERARLPVSAKRVFSYRCQWDDNTADIFDGACNWRDFMGCSLEHAKKFKFVVVCDISEFYPHPHFARFTRRFGRALRRLPIFLSDV
;
A
#
# COMPACT_ATOMS: atom_id res chain seq x y z
N MET A 1 -3.83 16.95 0.18
CA MET A 1 -4.24 15.85 -0.71
C MET A 1 -3.57 15.94 -2.07
N ASP A 2 -3.60 17.08 -2.76
CA ASP A 2 -2.98 17.24 -4.10
C ASP A 2 -1.56 16.72 -4.22
N GLN A 3 -0.68 17.04 -3.26
CA GLN A 3 0.68 16.48 -3.21
C GLN A 3 0.69 14.95 -3.25
N PHE A 4 -0.22 14.28 -2.54
CA PHE A 4 -0.29 12.82 -2.52
C PHE A 4 -0.88 12.23 -3.80
N PHE A 5 -1.78 12.95 -4.48
CA PHE A 5 -2.22 12.58 -5.83
C PHE A 5 -1.06 12.64 -6.82
N GLU A 6 -0.25 13.69 -6.76
CA GLU A 6 0.95 13.81 -7.60
C GLU A 6 1.96 12.68 -7.33
N ARG A 7 2.17 12.34 -6.06
CA ARG A 7 3.03 11.22 -5.66
C ARG A 7 2.50 9.87 -6.16
N ALA A 8 1.21 9.60 -6.00
CA ALA A 8 0.60 8.37 -6.49
C ALA A 8 0.75 8.22 -8.01
N ILE A 9 0.47 9.30 -8.76
CA ILE A 9 0.66 9.32 -10.21
C ILE A 9 2.13 9.10 -10.58
N ALA A 10 3.06 9.79 -9.92
CA ALA A 10 4.49 9.65 -10.20
C ALA A 10 5.01 8.23 -9.96
N ASN A 11 4.54 7.58 -8.88
CA ASN A 11 4.89 6.20 -8.57
C ASN A 11 4.35 5.23 -9.62
N VAL A 12 3.06 5.29 -9.93
CA VAL A 12 2.43 4.36 -10.87
C VAL A 12 3.00 4.51 -12.27
N ILE A 13 3.19 5.76 -12.76
CA ILE A 13 3.83 6.02 -14.07
C ILE A 13 5.16 5.27 -14.20
N ARG A 14 5.97 5.30 -13.13
CA ARG A 14 7.33 4.80 -13.15
C ARG A 14 7.44 3.31 -12.91
N HIS A 15 6.62 2.79 -12.00
CA HIS A 15 6.77 1.44 -11.46
C HIS A 15 5.61 0.51 -11.80
N GLY A 16 4.54 1.04 -12.39
CA GLY A 16 3.28 0.34 -12.57
C GLY A 16 2.44 0.31 -11.30
N ASP A 17 1.28 -0.35 -11.39
CA ASP A 17 0.35 -0.59 -10.29
C ASP A 17 0.68 -1.86 -9.51
N THR A 18 1.17 -2.90 -10.19
CA THR A 18 1.58 -4.17 -9.58
C THR A 18 2.88 -4.70 -10.21
N ASP A 19 3.58 -5.57 -9.49
CA ASP A 19 4.71 -6.36 -10.01
C ASP A 19 4.28 -7.69 -10.65
N ILE A 20 2.97 -7.93 -10.75
CA ILE A 20 2.37 -9.19 -11.19
C ILE A 20 1.93 -9.12 -12.64
N PHE A 21 1.26 -8.03 -12.99
CA PHE A 21 0.66 -7.80 -14.29
C PHE A 21 1.55 -6.88 -15.14
N PRO A 22 1.49 -6.99 -16.49
CA PRO A 22 2.07 -5.99 -17.37
C PRO A 22 1.48 -4.60 -17.09
N PHE A 23 2.23 -3.56 -17.48
CA PHE A 23 1.75 -2.19 -17.28
C PHE A 23 0.43 -1.99 -18.03
N PRO A 24 -0.62 -1.51 -17.34
CA PRO A 24 -1.91 -1.28 -17.98
C PRO A 24 -1.82 -0.11 -18.97
N ILE A 25 -2.70 -0.07 -19.97
CA ILE A 25 -2.70 1.00 -20.99
C ILE A 25 -2.90 2.38 -20.35
N GLU A 26 -3.64 2.42 -19.25
CA GLU A 26 -3.88 3.59 -18.42
C GLU A 26 -2.58 4.22 -17.91
N ASN A 27 -1.50 3.44 -17.76
CA ASN A 27 -0.20 3.99 -17.37
C ASN A 27 0.32 5.05 -18.36
N HIS A 28 0.09 4.84 -19.66
CA HIS A 28 0.40 5.84 -20.69
C HIS A 28 -0.50 7.08 -20.57
N ILE A 29 -1.78 6.87 -20.27
CA ILE A 29 -2.74 7.97 -20.06
C ILE A 29 -2.32 8.81 -18.85
N PHE A 30 -1.91 8.18 -17.75
CA PHE A 30 -1.42 8.87 -16.56
C PHE A 30 -0.19 9.72 -16.84
N PHE A 31 0.71 9.23 -17.70
CA PHE A 31 1.88 9.98 -18.15
C PHE A 31 1.51 11.17 -19.06
N ASP A 32 0.74 10.92 -20.13
CA ASP A 32 0.42 11.93 -21.14
C ASP A 32 -0.61 12.97 -20.68
N LYS A 33 -1.52 12.57 -19.78
CA LYS A 33 -2.70 13.35 -19.34
C LYS A 33 -2.70 13.59 -17.84
N LYS A 34 -1.52 13.75 -17.23
CA LYS A 34 -1.35 13.95 -15.77
C LYS A 34 -2.27 15.02 -15.19
N ALA A 35 -2.46 16.15 -15.87
CA ALA A 35 -3.33 17.24 -15.39
C ALA A 35 -4.80 16.78 -15.29
N GLN A 36 -5.33 16.11 -16.32
CA GLN A 36 -6.67 15.55 -16.29
C GLN A 36 -6.83 14.48 -15.22
N CYS A 37 -5.80 13.65 -15.01
CA CYS A 37 -5.81 12.65 -13.94
C CYS A 37 -5.90 13.30 -12.56
N LEU A 38 -5.16 14.39 -12.32
CA LEU A 38 -5.27 15.15 -11.07
C LEU A 38 -6.68 15.73 -10.88
N ASP A 39 -7.31 16.25 -11.93
CA ASP A 39 -8.67 16.78 -11.87
C ASP A 39 -9.69 15.69 -11.53
N LEU A 40 -9.56 14.49 -12.11
CA LEU A 40 -10.39 13.34 -11.76
C LEU A 40 -10.19 12.92 -10.29
N LEU A 41 -8.95 12.86 -9.80
CA LEU A 41 -8.68 12.51 -8.41
C LEU A 41 -9.26 13.57 -7.44
N ARG A 42 -9.22 14.86 -7.81
CA ARG A 42 -9.86 15.94 -7.06
C ARG A 42 -11.38 15.82 -7.05
N GLU A 43 -11.99 15.44 -8.19
CA GLU A 43 -13.42 15.18 -8.29
C GLU A 43 -13.85 14.03 -7.39
N ILE A 44 -13.15 12.89 -7.47
CA ILE A 44 -13.39 11.72 -6.60
C ILE A 44 -13.27 12.12 -5.13
N HIS A 45 -12.28 12.93 -4.77
CA HIS A 45 -12.10 13.36 -3.39
C HIS A 45 -13.21 14.29 -2.90
N ARG A 46 -13.70 15.17 -3.78
CA ARG A 46 -14.75 16.16 -3.46
C ARG A 46 -16.10 15.50 -3.24
N ASP A 47 -16.45 14.53 -4.07
CA ASP A 47 -17.71 13.78 -3.98
C ASP A 47 -17.43 12.27 -4.05
N PHE A 48 -16.85 11.76 -2.96
CA PHE A 48 -16.46 10.35 -2.88
C PHE A 48 -17.68 9.42 -3.00
N ASP A 49 -18.75 9.70 -2.25
CA ASP A 49 -19.93 8.83 -2.24
C ASP A 49 -20.65 8.85 -3.60
N GLY A 50 -20.77 10.02 -4.25
CA GLY A 50 -21.34 10.11 -5.59
C GLY A 50 -20.52 9.36 -6.63
N ASN A 51 -19.19 9.53 -6.61
CA ASN A 51 -18.29 8.83 -7.52
C ASN A 51 -18.28 7.31 -7.26
N LEU A 52 -18.26 6.88 -6.01
CA LEU A 52 -18.32 5.46 -5.64
C LEU A 52 -19.61 4.79 -6.13
N ASN A 53 -20.75 5.48 -6.03
CA ASN A 53 -22.03 4.97 -6.50
C ASN A 53 -22.13 4.93 -8.03
N ARG A 54 -21.54 5.92 -8.71
CA ARG A 54 -21.61 6.05 -10.19
C ARG A 54 -20.58 5.18 -10.91
N TYR A 55 -19.39 5.08 -10.34
CA TYR A 55 -18.22 4.40 -10.90
C TYR A 55 -17.56 3.52 -9.83
N PRO A 56 -18.23 2.46 -9.35
CA PRO A 56 -17.68 1.63 -8.29
C PRO A 56 -16.35 0.98 -8.72
N PRO A 57 -15.38 0.79 -7.80
CA PRO A 57 -14.12 0.13 -8.11
C PRO A 57 -14.35 -1.26 -8.71
N ALA A 58 -13.92 -1.44 -9.95
CA ALA A 58 -13.83 -2.74 -10.58
C ALA A 58 -12.49 -3.40 -10.28
N HIS A 59 -12.43 -4.72 -10.43
CA HIS A 59 -11.18 -5.46 -10.37
C HIS A 59 -11.25 -6.69 -11.27
N ASP A 60 -10.11 -7.04 -11.83
CA ASP A 60 -9.91 -8.29 -12.54
C ASP A 60 -9.05 -9.22 -11.70
N ALA A 61 -9.28 -10.52 -11.82
CA ALA A 61 -8.53 -11.50 -11.07
C ALA A 61 -8.01 -12.61 -11.98
N ALA A 62 -6.78 -13.04 -11.71
CA ALA A 62 -6.10 -14.07 -12.48
C ALA A 62 -5.21 -14.94 -11.60
N LEU A 63 -4.92 -16.14 -12.09
CA LEU A 63 -3.88 -17.01 -11.53
C LEU A 63 -2.53 -16.54 -12.04
N ALA A 64 -1.74 -15.92 -11.15
CA ALA A 64 -0.39 -15.51 -11.44
C ALA A 64 0.61 -16.63 -11.05
N PRO A 65 1.55 -17.02 -11.91
CA PRO A 65 2.56 -18.02 -11.57
C PRO A 65 3.47 -17.50 -10.45
N VAL A 66 3.74 -18.35 -9.46
CA VAL A 66 4.70 -18.08 -8.37
C VAL A 66 6.00 -18.85 -8.60
N ASN A 67 5.89 -20.06 -9.13
CA ASN A 67 7.00 -20.93 -9.51
C ASN A 67 6.53 -21.88 -10.63
N TYR A 68 7.37 -22.84 -11.03
CA TYR A 68 7.07 -23.77 -12.12
C TYR A 68 5.78 -24.57 -11.97
N THR A 69 5.30 -24.80 -10.75
CA THR A 69 4.12 -25.65 -10.47
C THR A 69 3.04 -24.95 -9.64
N GLY A 70 3.29 -23.72 -9.20
CA GLY A 70 2.47 -22.99 -8.24
C GLY A 70 1.91 -21.70 -8.82
N PHE A 71 0.66 -21.43 -8.49
CA PHE A 71 -0.04 -20.20 -8.84
C PHE A 71 -0.55 -19.52 -7.57
N ARG A 72 -0.65 -18.19 -7.59
CA ARG A 72 -1.37 -17.39 -6.60
C ARG A 72 -2.52 -16.66 -7.25
N TRP A 73 -3.60 -16.50 -6.50
CA TRP A 73 -4.66 -15.58 -6.89
C TRP A 73 -4.13 -14.15 -6.79
N ALA A 74 -4.19 -13.42 -7.89
CA ALA A 74 -3.81 -12.02 -7.95
C ALA A 74 -4.98 -11.21 -8.48
N THR A 75 -5.08 -9.97 -8.01
CA THR A 75 -6.17 -9.06 -8.37
C THR A 75 -5.56 -7.75 -8.83
N GLN A 76 -6.01 -7.27 -10.00
CA GLN A 76 -5.70 -5.95 -10.52
C GLN A 76 -6.91 -5.05 -10.30
N MET A 77 -6.69 -3.94 -9.62
CA MET A 77 -7.74 -2.97 -9.33
C MET A 77 -7.90 -2.00 -10.50
N ASP A 78 -9.09 -1.42 -10.65
CA ASP A 78 -9.30 -0.28 -11.54
C ASP A 78 -8.17 0.77 -11.38
N PRO A 79 -7.50 1.18 -12.48
CA PRO A 79 -6.32 2.01 -12.40
C PRO A 79 -6.55 3.39 -11.75
N LEU A 80 -7.73 3.99 -11.92
CA LEU A 80 -8.03 5.30 -11.34
C LEU A 80 -8.29 5.18 -9.83
N TRP A 81 -9.02 4.14 -9.41
CA TRP A 81 -9.20 3.82 -8.00
C TRP A 81 -7.88 3.43 -7.32
N ASN A 82 -6.99 2.73 -8.03
CA ASN A 82 -5.64 2.42 -7.54
C ASN A 82 -4.86 3.71 -7.22
N LEU A 83 -4.84 4.69 -8.13
CA LEU A 83 -4.22 5.99 -7.89
C LEU A 83 -4.82 6.70 -6.67
N TYR A 84 -6.15 6.71 -6.56
CA TYR A 84 -6.84 7.36 -5.46
C TYR A 84 -6.52 6.71 -4.11
N PHE A 85 -6.59 5.39 -4.01
CA PHE A 85 -6.27 4.67 -2.77
C PHE A 85 -4.79 4.76 -2.41
N LEU A 86 -3.89 4.69 -3.39
CA LEU A 86 -2.47 4.91 -3.15
C LEU A 86 -2.23 6.30 -2.56
N ALA A 87 -2.85 7.34 -3.12
CA ALA A 87 -2.75 8.69 -2.57
C ALA A 87 -3.28 8.81 -1.14
N LEU A 88 -4.40 8.16 -0.82
CA LEU A 88 -4.92 8.11 0.56
C LEU A 88 -3.93 7.42 1.50
N VAL A 89 -3.36 6.29 1.12
CA VAL A 89 -2.36 5.58 1.93
C VAL A 89 -1.11 6.42 2.14
N LEU A 90 -0.61 7.07 1.08
CA LEU A 90 0.52 7.99 1.18
C LEU A 90 0.22 9.18 2.09
N SER A 91 -1.03 9.65 2.14
CA SER A 91 -1.43 10.76 3.01
C SER A 91 -1.38 10.41 4.51
N ILE A 92 -1.48 9.12 4.86
CA ILE A 92 -1.45 8.64 6.23
C ILE A 92 -0.18 7.82 6.55
N SER A 93 0.76 7.70 5.63
CA SER A 93 1.92 6.81 5.75
C SER A 93 2.81 7.16 6.95
N ASP A 94 3.06 8.44 7.19
CA ASP A 94 3.84 8.90 8.35
C ASP A 94 3.17 8.53 9.67
N ALA A 95 1.83 8.57 9.71
CA ALA A 95 1.07 8.20 10.90
C ALA A 95 1.11 6.68 11.12
N ILE A 96 1.07 5.90 10.04
CA ILE A 96 1.31 4.45 10.07
C ILE A 96 2.71 4.16 10.60
N GLU A 97 3.76 4.79 10.06
CA GLU A 97 5.15 4.56 10.49
C GLU A 97 5.38 4.93 11.96
N ARG A 98 4.79 6.05 12.44
CA ARG A 98 4.85 6.43 13.87
C ARG A 98 4.17 5.43 14.79
N ALA A 99 3.15 4.71 14.32
CA ALA A 99 2.45 3.70 15.10
C ALA A 99 3.18 2.34 15.12
N ARG A 100 4.14 2.13 14.21
CA ARG A 100 4.96 0.91 14.14
C ARG A 100 6.12 0.99 15.14
N LEU A 101 6.71 -0.16 15.45
CA LEU A 101 7.99 -0.18 16.17
C LEU A 101 9.06 0.56 15.36
N PRO A 102 10.00 1.29 15.99
CA PRO A 102 11.03 2.01 15.25
C PRO A 102 11.97 1.05 14.52
N VAL A 103 12.55 1.49 13.40
CA VAL A 103 13.50 0.69 12.59
C VAL A 103 14.71 0.25 13.42
N SER A 104 15.15 1.10 14.36
CA SER A 104 16.24 0.78 15.31
C SER A 104 15.97 -0.46 16.17
N ALA A 105 14.71 -0.85 16.38
CA ALA A 105 14.37 -2.07 17.11
C ALA A 105 14.69 -3.35 16.32
N LYS A 106 14.88 -3.27 14.99
CA LYS A 106 15.19 -4.41 14.10
C LYS A 106 14.22 -5.59 14.27
N ARG A 107 12.91 -5.30 14.34
CA ARG A 107 11.83 -6.29 14.51
C ARG A 107 10.83 -6.35 13.37
N VAL A 108 10.62 -5.23 12.66
CA VAL A 108 9.63 -5.11 11.58
C VAL A 108 10.33 -4.53 10.37
N PHE A 109 10.39 -5.33 9.30
CA PHE A 109 11.14 -5.02 8.07
C PHE A 109 10.26 -4.86 6.83
N SER A 110 9.05 -5.42 6.84
CA SER A 110 8.17 -5.46 5.67
C SER A 110 7.67 -4.06 5.29
N TYR A 111 7.86 -3.64 4.04
CA TYR A 111 7.20 -2.46 3.43
C TYR A 111 7.25 -1.21 4.33
N ARG A 112 8.45 -0.82 4.78
CA ARG A 112 8.62 0.47 5.47
C ARG A 112 8.43 1.61 4.48
N CYS A 113 7.57 2.56 4.81
CA CYS A 113 7.34 3.70 3.93
C CYS A 113 8.45 4.74 4.09
N GLN A 114 9.09 5.09 2.98
CA GLN A 114 9.99 6.23 2.85
C GLN A 114 9.86 6.75 1.42
N TRP A 115 9.11 7.83 1.26
CA TRP A 115 8.90 8.43 -0.06
C TRP A 115 10.19 9.11 -0.56
N ASP A 116 10.59 8.80 -1.80
CA ASP A 116 11.69 9.46 -2.51
C ASP A 116 11.15 10.29 -3.69
N ASP A 117 11.35 11.61 -3.65
CA ASP A 117 10.85 12.52 -4.69
C ASP A 117 11.57 12.37 -6.05
N ASN A 118 12.79 11.81 -6.09
CA ASN A 118 13.57 11.62 -7.33
C ASN A 118 13.24 10.30 -8.03
N THR A 119 13.05 9.24 -7.26
CA THR A 119 12.78 7.89 -7.78
C THR A 119 11.31 7.53 -7.73
N ALA A 120 10.46 8.34 -7.09
CA ALA A 120 9.06 8.01 -6.81
C ALA A 120 8.89 6.66 -6.11
N ASP A 121 9.91 6.22 -5.36
CA ASP A 121 9.84 5.00 -4.57
C ASP A 121 9.05 5.24 -3.28
N ILE A 122 8.23 4.26 -2.91
CA ILE A 122 7.43 4.31 -1.68
C ILE A 122 8.17 3.65 -0.50
N PHE A 123 9.01 2.66 -0.79
CA PHE A 123 9.57 1.78 0.22
C PHE A 123 11.03 2.08 0.52
N ASP A 124 11.39 2.00 1.79
CA ASP A 124 12.78 2.14 2.26
C ASP A 124 13.63 0.97 1.74
N GLY A 125 14.56 1.26 0.83
CA GLY A 125 15.51 0.29 0.29
C GLY A 125 16.48 -0.28 1.34
N ALA A 126 16.67 0.40 2.48
CA ALA A 126 17.49 -0.06 3.60
C ALA A 126 16.70 -0.91 4.62
N CYS A 127 15.41 -1.15 4.37
CA CYS A 127 14.59 -2.03 5.19
C CYS A 127 13.90 -3.08 4.31
N ASN A 128 14.66 -4.10 3.94
CA ASN A 128 14.22 -5.11 2.97
C ASN A 128 14.38 -6.55 3.49
N TRP A 129 14.07 -7.52 2.61
CA TRP A 129 14.18 -8.95 2.90
C TRP A 129 15.59 -9.38 3.35
N ARG A 130 16.64 -8.81 2.77
CA ARG A 130 18.03 -9.13 3.16
C ARG A 130 18.34 -8.67 4.58
N ASP A 131 17.81 -7.52 5.00
CA ASP A 131 17.99 -7.02 6.37
C ASP A 131 17.30 -7.92 7.39
N PHE A 132 16.08 -8.37 7.06
CA PHE A 132 15.36 -9.37 7.85
C PHE A 132 16.17 -10.67 7.97
N MET A 133 16.69 -11.19 6.86
CA MET A 133 17.49 -12.42 6.85
C MET A 133 18.79 -12.28 7.64
N GLY A 134 19.51 -11.18 7.46
CA GLY A 134 20.73 -10.88 8.21
C GLY A 134 20.46 -10.79 9.71
N CYS A 135 19.39 -10.08 10.11
CA CYS A 135 19.00 -10.00 11.51
C CYS A 135 18.59 -11.37 12.08
N SER A 136 17.88 -12.19 11.30
CA SER A 136 17.48 -13.55 11.70
C SER A 136 18.68 -14.47 11.91
N LEU A 137 19.70 -14.40 11.04
CA LEU A 137 20.94 -15.17 11.18
C LEU A 137 21.71 -14.78 12.45
N GLU A 138 21.79 -13.49 12.77
CA GLU A 138 22.43 -13.03 14.01
C GLU A 138 21.68 -13.48 15.27
N HIS A 139 20.35 -13.57 15.22
CA HIS A 139 19.56 -14.12 16.31
C HIS A 139 19.72 -15.64 16.44
N ALA A 140 19.79 -16.38 15.32
CA ALA A 140 19.98 -17.82 15.32
C ALA A 140 21.30 -18.25 15.98
N LYS A 141 22.35 -17.42 15.90
CA LYS A 141 23.62 -17.65 16.62
C LYS A 141 23.48 -17.53 18.15
N LYS A 142 22.52 -16.74 18.63
CA LYS A 142 22.36 -16.39 20.05
C LYS A 142 21.33 -17.26 20.75
N PHE A 143 20.28 -17.68 20.05
CA PHE A 143 19.15 -18.41 20.61
C PHE A 143 19.12 -19.84 20.11
N LYS A 144 18.89 -20.80 21.01
CA LYS A 144 18.83 -22.23 20.70
C LYS A 144 17.51 -22.68 20.07
N PHE A 145 16.45 -21.88 20.23
CA PHE A 145 15.10 -22.23 19.82
C PHE A 145 14.49 -21.10 19.01
N VAL A 146 13.67 -21.46 18.03
CA VAL A 146 12.90 -20.53 17.19
C VAL A 146 11.42 -20.88 17.33
N VAL A 147 10.58 -19.87 17.54
CA VAL A 147 9.13 -20.01 17.48
C VAL A 147 8.69 -19.63 16.08
N VAL A 148 8.05 -20.57 15.38
CA VAL A 148 7.46 -20.34 14.06
C VAL A 148 5.96 -20.20 14.23
N CYS A 149 5.40 -19.14 13.67
CA CYS A 149 3.96 -18.89 13.64
C CYS A 149 3.55 -18.65 12.19
N ASP A 150 2.54 -19.40 11.75
CA ASP A 150 1.92 -19.22 10.45
C ASP A 150 0.57 -18.54 10.62
N ILE A 151 0.32 -17.51 9.82
CA ILE A 151 -0.94 -16.76 9.81
C ILE A 151 -1.67 -17.15 8.52
N SER A 152 -2.70 -17.99 8.67
CA SER A 152 -3.39 -18.61 7.53
C SER A 152 -3.95 -17.62 6.52
N GLU A 153 -4.49 -16.48 6.98
CA GLU A 153 -4.98 -15.42 6.10
C GLU A 153 -5.00 -14.07 6.84
N PHE A 154 -4.44 -13.03 6.21
CA PHE A 154 -4.44 -11.67 6.77
C PHE A 154 -5.64 -10.82 6.29
N TYR A 155 -6.20 -11.12 5.11
CA TYR A 155 -7.30 -10.37 4.50
C TYR A 155 -8.62 -11.17 4.53
N PRO A 156 -9.33 -11.24 5.68
CA PRO A 156 -10.58 -12.00 5.77
C PRO A 156 -11.79 -11.21 5.24
N HIS A 157 -12.60 -11.84 4.38
CA HIS A 157 -13.95 -11.36 4.04
C HIS A 157 -14.98 -11.40 5.21
N PRO A 158 -15.05 -12.41 6.10
CA PRO A 158 -16.13 -12.51 7.11
C PRO A 158 -15.94 -11.70 8.40
N HIS A 159 -14.81 -10.99 8.56
CA HIS A 159 -14.52 -10.17 9.74
C HIS A 159 -14.37 -8.68 9.44
N PHE A 160 -14.82 -8.24 8.28
CA PHE A 160 -14.78 -6.83 7.86
C PHE A 160 -15.28 -5.89 8.96
N ALA A 161 -16.45 -6.16 9.56
CA ALA A 161 -16.98 -5.34 10.66
C ALA A 161 -16.03 -5.24 11.89
N ARG A 162 -15.30 -6.31 12.23
CA ARG A 162 -14.35 -6.34 13.35
C ARG A 162 -13.06 -5.61 13.01
N PHE A 163 -12.59 -5.78 11.78
CA PHE A 163 -11.44 -5.05 11.23
C PHE A 163 -11.76 -3.55 11.18
N THR A 164 -12.84 -3.13 10.53
CA THR A 164 -13.25 -1.72 10.41
C THR A 164 -13.41 -1.07 11.77
N ARG A 165 -13.96 -1.77 12.77
CA ARG A 165 -14.07 -1.25 14.14
C ARG A 165 -12.71 -1.05 14.81
N ARG A 166 -11.78 -2.00 14.67
CA ARG A 166 -10.43 -1.90 15.25
C ARG A 166 -9.61 -0.85 14.51
N PHE A 167 -9.68 -0.82 13.19
CA PHE A 167 -9.04 0.14 12.32
C PHE A 167 -9.54 1.57 12.62
N GLY A 168 -10.85 1.78 12.70
CA GLY A 168 -11.42 3.09 13.09
C GLY A 168 -11.00 3.54 14.50
N ARG A 169 -10.82 2.61 15.46
CA ARG A 169 -10.24 2.94 16.77
C ARG A 169 -8.77 3.30 16.69
N ALA A 170 -7.99 2.65 15.82
CA ALA A 170 -6.59 2.95 15.60
C ALA A 170 -6.41 4.31 14.89
N LEU A 171 -7.22 4.60 13.87
CA LEU A 171 -7.23 5.89 13.16
C LEU A 171 -7.54 7.06 14.10
N ARG A 172 -8.51 6.92 15.01
CA ARG A 172 -8.81 7.95 16.02
C ARG A 172 -7.67 8.23 17.01
N ARG A 173 -6.66 7.38 17.06
CA ARG A 173 -5.44 7.60 17.86
C ARG A 173 -4.32 8.26 17.07
N LEU A 174 -4.51 8.45 15.75
CA LEU A 174 -3.55 9.17 14.93
C LEU A 174 -3.78 10.69 15.07
N PRO A 175 -2.72 11.50 15.24
CA PRO A 175 -2.83 12.93 15.53
C PRO A 175 -3.52 13.77 14.45
N ILE A 176 -3.74 13.21 13.25
CA ILE A 176 -4.40 13.89 12.12
C ILE A 176 -5.92 14.04 12.36
N PHE A 177 -6.50 13.24 13.26
CA PHE A 177 -7.94 13.28 13.60
C PHE A 177 -8.23 13.88 14.99
N LEU A 178 -7.22 14.46 15.64
CA LEU A 178 -7.34 15.08 16.98
C LEU A 178 -7.44 16.61 16.92
N SER A 179 -7.44 17.21 15.73
CA SER A 179 -7.50 18.67 15.54
C SER A 179 -8.90 19.26 15.36
N ASP A 180 -9.96 18.44 15.34
CA ASP A 180 -11.34 18.89 15.23
C ASP A 180 -12.22 18.34 16.37
N VAL A 181 -11.88 18.70 17.61
CA VAL A 181 -12.82 18.75 18.76
C VAL A 181 -12.51 19.98 19.59
#